data_AF-K2CY13-F1
#
_entry.id   AF-K2CY13-F1
#
_cell.length_a   1.000
_cell.length_b   1.000
_cell.length_c   1.000
_cell.angle_alpha   90.00
_cell.angle_beta   90.00
_cell.angle_gamma   90.00
#
_symmetry.space_group_name_H-M   'P 1'
#
loop_
_entity.id
_entity.type
_entity.pdbx_description
1 polymer ?
#
loop_
_entity_poly.entity_id
_entity_poly.type
_entity_poly.pdbx_seq_one_letter_code
_entity_poly.pdbx_strand_id
1 'polypeptide(L)'
;MSLETASITSSIGPKWPPDETSFKRIKGFYDLSIIDSEAKLNNLLTEVEYIAQSVSNDTVPATRLSIRAITQNNILTSENPRLHKYGEAVIPLQGSSPHFEDTSILYLGYNSDSRQSDVQDLQDCIENYQAAHIKKSLPASQIIERVIEAGYELNTISAPISDTSLVSQLAEIYSRFDWTLEQVEEILTNPNNFLTYASFEGRVVSAGLGEFNKITIGDEKDDLTLKIIELTEAATVTEHQGQGLYSAVATKGLVELAKGSVPFIKDGVDLVYGECNGHNQGVLKAARYQGRTFAAEAAQKMKLPFNGLLLQHVPIFGSSKISEYNNLLPAFLSRATLNEFAKG
;
A
#
# COMPACT_ATOMS: atom_id res chain seq x y z
N MET A 1 -25.26 -8.36 -18.01
CA MET A 1 -23.80 -8.24 -17.81
C MET A 1 -23.61 -8.08 -16.33
N SER A 2 -22.94 -9.03 -15.68
CA SER A 2 -22.74 -9.05 -14.24
C SER A 2 -21.92 -7.82 -13.86
N LEU A 3 -22.50 -6.97 -13.02
CA LEU A 3 -21.75 -6.02 -12.23
C LEU A 3 -20.77 -6.84 -11.39
N GLU A 4 -19.51 -6.89 -11.83
CA GLU A 4 -18.42 -7.23 -10.92
C GLU A 4 -18.52 -6.22 -9.78
N THR A 5 -18.91 -6.72 -8.61
CA THR A 5 -18.74 -6.02 -7.35
C THR A 5 -17.24 -5.74 -7.21
N ALA A 6 -16.82 -4.57 -7.67
CA ALA A 6 -15.51 -4.02 -7.35
C ALA A 6 -15.37 -4.13 -5.84
N SER A 7 -14.38 -4.90 -5.37
CA SER A 7 -14.24 -5.18 -3.95
C SER A 7 -14.19 -3.86 -3.20
N ILE A 8 -14.93 -3.79 -2.10
CA ILE A 8 -15.08 -2.61 -1.24
C ILE A 8 -13.70 -2.19 -0.66
N THR A 9 -12.66 -3.00 -0.83
CA THR A 9 -11.38 -2.92 -0.12
C THR A 9 -10.15 -2.57 -0.97
N SER A 10 -10.19 -2.62 -2.32
CA SER A 10 -8.95 -2.45 -3.11
C SER A 10 -8.41 -1.01 -3.06
N SER A 11 -7.21 -0.80 -2.50
CA SER A 11 -6.60 0.54 -2.41
C SER A 11 -6.17 1.08 -3.77
N ILE A 12 -5.89 0.20 -4.74
CA ILE A 12 -5.41 0.55 -6.09
C ILE A 12 -6.47 1.39 -6.81
N GLY A 13 -7.75 1.13 -6.51
CA GLY A 13 -8.88 1.87 -7.04
C GLY A 13 -9.43 1.26 -8.33
N PRO A 14 -10.51 1.84 -8.87
CA PRO A 14 -11.09 1.41 -10.13
C PRO A 14 -10.09 1.59 -11.29
N LYS A 15 -10.26 0.76 -12.33
CA LYS A 15 -9.58 0.94 -13.62
C LYS A 15 -10.01 2.25 -14.28
N TRP A 16 -9.25 2.73 -15.26
CA TRP A 16 -9.56 3.97 -15.97
C TRP A 16 -10.92 3.88 -16.70
N PRO A 17 -11.80 4.90 -16.67
CA PRO A 17 -11.62 6.24 -16.08
C PRO A 17 -11.75 6.27 -14.55
N PRO A 18 -11.17 7.28 -13.87
CA PRO A 18 -11.26 7.38 -12.42
C PRO A 18 -12.69 7.66 -11.95
N ASP A 19 -13.05 7.15 -10.78
CA ASP A 19 -14.41 7.23 -10.22
C ASP A 19 -14.41 7.62 -8.74
N GLU A 20 -15.56 8.09 -8.26
CA GLU A 20 -15.79 8.37 -6.85
C GLU A 20 -15.78 7.08 -6.02
N THR A 21 -15.13 7.14 -4.87
CA THR A 21 -14.90 6.03 -3.96
C THR A 21 -15.06 6.51 -2.52
N SER A 22 -14.86 5.60 -1.56
CA SER A 22 -14.96 5.88 -0.14
C SER A 22 -14.11 7.09 0.29
N PHE A 23 -14.52 7.71 1.41
CA PHE A 23 -13.80 8.84 2.04
C PHE A 23 -13.67 10.08 1.15
N LYS A 24 -14.69 10.34 0.30
CA LYS A 24 -14.79 11.51 -0.59
C LYS A 24 -13.59 11.62 -1.55
N ARG A 25 -13.24 10.51 -2.19
CA ARG A 25 -12.08 10.42 -3.08
C ARG A 25 -12.48 10.05 -4.49
N ILE A 26 -11.87 10.70 -5.47
CA ILE A 26 -11.78 10.18 -6.83
C ILE A 26 -10.49 9.37 -6.92
N LYS A 27 -10.60 8.09 -7.30
CA LYS A 27 -9.48 7.16 -7.45
C LYS A 27 -9.43 6.64 -8.88
N GLY A 28 -8.22 6.37 -9.37
CA GLY A 28 -8.07 5.64 -10.63
C GLY A 28 -6.64 5.14 -10.85
N PHE A 29 -6.53 4.08 -11.64
CA PHE A 29 -5.27 3.62 -12.19
C PHE A 29 -5.31 3.80 -13.71
N TYR A 30 -4.42 4.63 -14.26
CA TYR A 30 -4.27 4.79 -15.71
C TYR A 30 -3.63 3.53 -16.30
N ASP A 31 -4.46 2.67 -16.88
CA ASP A 31 -4.11 1.36 -17.40
C ASP A 31 -4.16 1.28 -18.93
N LEU A 32 -4.50 2.37 -19.62
CA LEU A 32 -4.58 2.39 -21.09
C LEU A 32 -3.23 2.17 -21.78
N SER A 33 -2.13 2.64 -21.20
CA SER A 33 -0.77 2.37 -21.69
C SER A 33 0.29 2.78 -20.67
N ILE A 34 1.53 2.33 -20.86
CA ILE A 34 2.68 2.94 -20.19
C ILE A 34 2.89 4.35 -20.76
N ILE A 35 3.09 5.31 -19.85
CA ILE A 35 3.50 6.68 -20.19
C ILE A 35 4.97 6.65 -20.61
N ASP A 36 5.22 6.65 -21.92
CA ASP A 36 6.54 6.48 -22.56
C ASP A 36 7.01 7.73 -23.33
N SER A 37 6.27 8.85 -23.22
CA SER A 37 6.65 10.13 -23.80
C SER A 37 6.11 11.30 -22.97
N GLU A 38 6.78 12.46 -23.08
CA GLU A 38 6.31 13.71 -22.49
C GLU A 38 4.91 14.10 -22.96
N ALA A 39 4.57 13.80 -24.23
CA ALA A 39 3.25 14.06 -24.78
C ALA A 39 2.16 13.26 -24.03
N LYS A 40 2.38 11.96 -23.79
CA LYS A 40 1.45 11.14 -22.99
C LYS A 40 1.37 11.62 -21.55
N LEU A 41 2.49 11.97 -20.93
CA LEU A 41 2.51 12.50 -19.57
C LEU A 41 1.69 13.80 -19.48
N ASN A 42 1.87 14.72 -20.42
CA ASN A 42 1.15 15.98 -20.44
C ASN A 42 -0.35 15.80 -20.72
N ASN A 43 -0.75 14.80 -21.50
CA ASN A 43 -2.15 14.44 -21.68
C ASN A 43 -2.77 13.96 -20.37
N LEU A 44 -2.13 13.00 -19.69
CA LEU A 44 -2.57 12.52 -18.37
C LEU A 44 -2.67 13.68 -17.36
N LEU A 45 -1.65 14.54 -17.30
CA LEU A 45 -1.64 15.69 -16.38
C LEU A 45 -2.73 16.72 -16.72
N THR A 46 -3.17 16.81 -17.98
CA THR A 46 -4.30 17.66 -18.37
C THR A 46 -5.61 17.10 -17.83
N GLU A 47 -5.81 15.79 -17.91
CA GLU A 47 -6.99 15.12 -17.32
C GLU A 47 -6.99 15.23 -15.80
N VAL A 48 -5.83 15.03 -15.15
CA VAL A 48 -5.66 15.22 -13.71
C VAL A 48 -5.98 16.66 -13.29
N GLU A 49 -5.51 17.66 -14.03
CA GLU A 49 -5.82 19.06 -13.75
C GLU A 49 -7.32 19.36 -13.90
N TYR A 50 -7.98 18.82 -14.93
CA TYR A 50 -9.41 18.97 -15.13
C TYR A 50 -10.20 18.40 -13.94
N ILE A 51 -9.87 17.18 -13.50
CA ILE A 51 -10.54 16.55 -12.34
C ILE A 51 -10.22 17.32 -11.04
N ALA A 52 -8.97 17.77 -10.86
CA ALA A 52 -8.58 18.57 -9.71
C ALA A 52 -9.35 19.90 -9.64
N GLN A 53 -9.63 20.54 -10.78
CA GLN A 53 -10.50 21.72 -10.82
C GLN A 53 -11.93 21.38 -10.38
N SER A 54 -12.46 20.23 -10.78
CA SER A 54 -13.79 19.80 -10.31
C SER A 54 -13.85 19.60 -8.80
N VAL A 55 -12.81 19.01 -8.21
CA VAL A 55 -12.62 18.86 -6.76
C VAL A 55 -12.43 20.21 -6.07
N SER A 56 -11.67 21.13 -6.67
CA SER A 56 -11.38 22.44 -6.09
C SER A 56 -12.59 23.39 -6.09
N ASN A 57 -13.46 23.28 -7.09
CA ASN A 57 -14.63 24.13 -7.25
C ASN A 57 -15.89 23.54 -6.60
N ASP A 58 -15.74 22.47 -5.81
CA ASP A 58 -16.83 21.71 -5.17
C ASP A 58 -17.94 21.30 -6.17
N THR A 59 -17.58 21.07 -7.44
CA THR A 59 -18.53 20.63 -8.47
C THR A 59 -18.86 19.14 -8.35
N VAL A 60 -18.05 18.41 -7.58
CA VAL A 60 -18.25 17.01 -7.19
C VAL A 60 -18.12 16.91 -5.66
N PRO A 61 -18.75 15.91 -5.00
CA PRO A 61 -18.67 15.74 -3.55
C PRO A 61 -17.27 15.36 -3.02
N ALA A 62 -16.39 14.88 -3.91
CA ALA A 62 -15.05 14.45 -3.57
C ALA A 62 -14.14 15.64 -3.20
N THR A 63 -13.32 15.46 -2.17
CA THR A 63 -12.36 16.45 -1.66
C THR A 63 -10.90 16.05 -1.94
N ARG A 64 -10.70 14.92 -2.64
CA ARG A 64 -9.40 14.32 -2.91
C ARG A 64 -9.38 13.63 -4.26
N LEU A 65 -8.32 13.87 -5.03
CA LEU A 65 -7.95 13.11 -6.22
C LEU A 65 -6.74 12.22 -5.93
N SER A 66 -6.76 10.97 -6.39
CA SER A 66 -5.68 10.00 -6.23
C SER A 66 -5.57 9.12 -7.47
N ILE A 67 -4.66 9.47 -8.38
CA ILE A 67 -4.41 8.74 -9.63
C ILE A 67 -3.05 8.06 -9.58
N ARG A 68 -2.98 6.84 -10.11
CA ARG A 68 -1.72 6.11 -10.31
C ARG A 68 -1.53 5.82 -11.79
N ALA A 69 -0.29 5.82 -12.26
CA ALA A 69 0.04 5.47 -13.64
C ALA A 69 1.41 4.81 -13.70
N ILE A 70 1.65 3.99 -14.73
CA ILE A 70 3.00 3.48 -15.00
C ILE A 70 3.67 4.38 -16.03
N THR A 71 4.88 4.83 -15.72
CA THR A 71 5.66 5.76 -16.55
C THR A 71 7.08 5.25 -16.71
N GLN A 72 7.69 5.50 -17.87
CA GLN A 72 9.14 5.35 -17.99
C GLN A 72 9.85 6.40 -17.14
N ASN A 73 10.97 5.99 -16.55
CA ASN A 73 11.71 6.81 -15.59
C ASN A 73 12.33 8.05 -16.22
N ASN A 74 12.72 7.98 -17.49
CA ASN A 74 13.34 9.07 -18.25
C ASN A 74 12.41 10.27 -18.53
N ILE A 75 11.09 10.10 -18.42
CA ILE A 75 10.10 11.17 -18.66
C ILE A 75 9.81 11.95 -17.37
N LEU A 76 10.10 11.35 -16.21
CA LEU A 76 9.93 12.00 -14.93
C LEU A 76 11.07 13.01 -14.72
N THR A 77 10.76 14.29 -14.96
CA THR A 77 11.69 15.40 -14.79
C THR A 77 11.20 16.39 -13.74
N SER A 78 12.12 16.87 -12.89
CA SER A 78 11.84 17.94 -11.92
C SER A 78 11.64 19.30 -12.56
N GLU A 79 11.84 19.44 -13.86
CA GLU A 79 11.57 20.68 -14.59
C GLU A 79 10.09 20.82 -14.96
N ASN A 80 9.28 19.76 -14.87
CA ASN A 80 7.86 19.82 -15.21
C ASN A 80 7.04 20.46 -14.06
N PRO A 81 6.48 21.67 -14.23
CA PRO A 81 5.78 22.37 -13.15
C PRO A 81 4.49 21.67 -12.70
N ARG A 82 3.85 20.89 -13.59
CA ARG A 82 2.65 20.12 -13.23
C ARG A 82 3.00 18.92 -12.34
N LEU A 83 4.20 18.35 -12.48
CA LEU A 83 4.68 17.32 -11.55
C LEU A 83 4.94 17.90 -10.15
N HIS A 84 5.43 19.14 -10.03
CA HIS A 84 5.51 19.82 -8.72
C HIS A 84 4.15 20.00 -8.06
N LYS A 85 3.13 20.30 -8.86
CA LYS A 85 1.77 20.56 -8.36
C LYS A 85 1.02 19.28 -7.98
N TYR A 86 1.15 18.22 -8.77
CA TYR A 86 0.31 17.03 -8.66
C TYR A 86 1.05 15.76 -8.25
N GLY A 87 2.37 15.69 -8.35
CA GLY A 87 3.12 14.51 -8.00
C GLY A 87 3.31 14.35 -6.49
N GLU A 88 2.95 13.18 -5.96
CA GLU A 88 3.04 12.89 -4.52
C GLU A 88 4.12 11.87 -4.18
N ALA A 89 4.23 10.81 -5.00
CA ALA A 89 5.14 9.70 -4.75
C ALA A 89 5.54 8.99 -6.05
N VAL A 90 6.64 8.26 -5.99
CA VAL A 90 7.09 7.37 -7.08
C VAL A 90 7.57 6.05 -6.49
N ILE A 91 7.20 4.94 -7.12
CA ILE A 91 7.67 3.60 -6.78
C ILE A 91 8.34 3.00 -8.02
N PRO A 92 9.69 2.97 -8.09
CA PRO A 92 10.42 2.28 -9.14
C PRO A 92 10.07 0.80 -9.19
N LEU A 93 9.88 0.29 -10.41
CA LEU A 93 9.60 -1.13 -10.68
C LEU A 93 10.87 -1.91 -11.08
N GLN A 94 12.04 -1.31 -10.85
CA GLN A 94 13.32 -1.96 -11.08
C GLN A 94 13.44 -3.25 -10.24
N GLY A 95 13.81 -4.35 -10.88
CA GLY A 95 13.91 -5.67 -10.24
C GLY A 95 12.56 -6.35 -10.00
N SER A 96 11.47 -5.84 -10.57
CA SER A 96 10.14 -6.50 -10.55
C SER A 96 10.02 -7.53 -11.67
N SER A 97 10.08 -7.10 -12.93
CA SER A 97 10.07 -7.96 -14.12
C SER A 97 10.79 -7.27 -15.29
N PRO A 98 11.24 -8.03 -16.32
CA PRO A 98 11.96 -7.45 -17.46
C PRO A 98 11.19 -6.34 -18.20
N HIS A 99 9.86 -6.37 -18.18
CA HIS A 99 9.01 -5.38 -18.85
C HIS A 99 8.90 -4.05 -18.09
N PHE A 100 9.26 -4.02 -16.80
CA PHE A 100 9.10 -2.85 -15.93
C PHE A 100 10.42 -2.31 -15.38
N GLU A 101 11.56 -2.77 -15.90
CA GLU A 101 12.88 -2.45 -15.34
C GLU A 101 13.17 -0.93 -15.33
N ASP A 102 12.76 -0.23 -16.39
CA ASP A 102 12.95 1.22 -16.55
C ASP A 102 11.69 2.04 -16.28
N THR A 103 10.74 1.49 -15.52
CA THR A 103 9.47 2.15 -15.21
C THR A 103 9.27 2.37 -13.72
N SER A 104 8.29 3.22 -13.39
CA SER A 104 7.82 3.48 -12.05
C SER A 104 6.30 3.59 -12.02
N ILE A 105 5.70 3.27 -10.87
CA ILE A 105 4.36 3.74 -10.53
C ILE A 105 4.48 5.18 -10.05
N LEU A 106 3.87 6.11 -10.79
CA LEU A 106 3.72 7.51 -10.42
C LEU A 106 2.41 7.69 -9.66
N TYR A 107 2.47 8.34 -8.50
CA TYR A 107 1.30 8.75 -7.73
C TYR A 107 1.06 10.24 -7.96
N LEU A 108 -0.15 10.54 -8.43
CA LEU A 108 -0.66 11.88 -8.65
C LEU A 108 -1.82 12.15 -7.70
N GLY A 109 -1.86 13.33 -7.10
CA GLY A 109 -2.96 13.68 -6.22
C GLY A 109 -3.19 15.18 -6.08
N TYR A 110 -4.37 15.49 -5.57
CA TYR A 110 -4.81 16.84 -5.25
C TYR A 110 -5.78 16.80 -4.07
N ASN A 111 -5.68 17.77 -3.16
CA ASN A 111 -6.63 17.98 -2.06
C ASN A 111 -7.35 19.31 -2.27
N SER A 112 -8.66 19.34 -2.04
CA SER A 112 -9.40 20.60 -1.92
C SER A 112 -8.92 21.41 -0.71
N ASP A 113 -9.23 22.71 -0.66
CA ASP A 113 -8.88 23.58 0.46
C ASP A 113 -9.50 23.11 1.80
N SER A 114 -10.60 22.37 1.73
CA SER A 114 -11.26 21.75 2.88
C SER A 114 -10.59 20.47 3.40
N ARG A 115 -9.56 19.95 2.71
CA ARG A 115 -8.86 18.69 3.04
C ARG A 115 -7.35 18.89 3.13
N GLN A 116 -6.92 19.79 3.99
CA GLN A 116 -5.51 20.05 4.24
C GLN A 116 -5.03 19.37 5.52
N SER A 117 -3.76 18.98 5.53
CA SER A 117 -3.12 18.49 6.75
C SER A 117 -2.89 19.65 7.70
N ASP A 118 -3.13 19.44 8.98
CA ASP A 118 -2.57 20.31 10.00
C ASP A 118 -1.03 20.33 9.89
N VAL A 119 -0.43 21.49 10.19
CA VAL A 119 1.02 21.70 10.10
C VAL A 119 1.78 20.81 11.07
N GLN A 120 1.26 20.64 12.29
CA GLN A 120 1.87 19.78 13.30
C GLN A 120 1.78 18.31 12.86
N ASP A 121 0.64 17.88 12.32
CA ASP A 121 0.50 16.52 11.82
C ASP A 121 1.49 16.19 10.70
N LEU A 122 1.69 17.13 9.77
CA LEU A 122 2.66 16.97 8.70
C LEU A 122 4.09 16.89 9.26
N GLN A 123 4.43 17.75 10.21
CA GLN A 123 5.74 17.76 10.86
C GLN A 123 6.01 16.43 11.59
N ASP A 124 5.04 15.93 12.36
CA ASP A 124 5.13 14.65 13.07
C ASP A 124 5.37 13.50 12.09
N CYS A 125 4.65 13.46 10.96
CA CYS A 125 4.86 12.46 9.92
C CYS A 125 6.28 12.50 9.35
N ILE A 126 6.82 13.70 9.09
CA ILE A 126 8.18 13.89 8.57
C ILE A 126 9.22 13.41 9.59
N GLU A 127 9.06 13.77 10.86
CA GLU A 127 9.98 13.35 11.94
C GLU A 127 9.96 11.84 12.14
N ASN A 128 8.77 11.23 12.16
CA ASN A 128 8.60 9.79 12.27
C ASN A 128 9.23 9.06 11.09
N TYR A 129 9.06 9.58 9.87
CA TYR A 129 9.73 9.06 8.69
C TYR A 129 11.25 9.15 8.81
N GLN A 130 11.81 10.31 9.18
CA GLN A 130 13.24 10.49 9.32
C GLN A 130 13.84 9.52 10.36
N ALA A 131 13.15 9.33 11.50
CA ALA A 131 13.56 8.40 12.54
C ALA A 131 13.54 6.93 12.09
N ALA A 132 12.60 6.55 11.21
CA ALA A 132 12.54 5.22 10.61
C ALA A 132 13.56 5.06 9.48
N HIS A 133 13.71 6.05 8.60
CA HIS A 133 14.57 6.02 7.42
C HIS A 133 16.02 5.63 7.74
N ILE A 134 16.57 6.10 8.87
CA ILE A 134 17.94 5.77 9.27
C ILE A 134 18.12 4.33 9.81
N LYS A 135 17.03 3.57 9.99
CA LYS A 135 17.09 2.18 10.45
C LYS A 135 17.54 1.26 9.32
N LYS A 136 18.25 0.20 9.71
CA LYS A 136 18.68 -0.87 8.80
C LYS A 136 17.65 -1.99 8.79
N SER A 137 17.56 -2.70 7.66
CA SER A 137 16.84 -3.97 7.58
C SER A 137 17.44 -4.98 8.56
N LEU A 138 16.58 -5.86 9.06
CA LEU A 138 16.95 -7.01 9.89
C LEU A 138 16.70 -8.29 9.07
N PRO A 139 17.46 -9.37 9.29
CA PRO A 139 17.13 -10.69 8.75
C PRO A 139 15.69 -11.08 9.10
N ALA A 140 14.96 -11.69 8.16
CA ALA A 140 13.59 -12.10 8.37
C ALA A 140 13.48 -13.16 9.48
N SER A 141 14.46 -14.08 9.52
CA SER A 141 14.64 -15.06 10.60
C SER A 141 14.65 -14.39 11.98
N GLN A 142 15.49 -13.38 12.19
CA GLN A 142 15.61 -12.66 13.46
C GLN A 142 14.29 -12.01 13.92
N ILE A 143 13.51 -11.43 12.99
CA ILE A 143 12.24 -10.80 13.32
C ILE A 143 11.22 -11.86 13.79
N ILE A 144 11.18 -13.01 13.10
CA ILE A 144 10.26 -14.11 13.37
C ILE A 144 10.65 -14.88 14.64
N GLU A 145 11.92 -15.25 14.79
CA GLU A 145 12.42 -16.05 15.92
C GLU A 145 12.18 -15.34 17.25
N ARG A 146 12.38 -14.01 17.30
CA ARG A 146 12.13 -13.22 18.51
C ARG A 146 10.72 -13.41 19.07
N VAL A 147 9.69 -13.46 18.22
CA VAL A 147 8.32 -13.64 18.70
C VAL A 147 8.02 -15.10 19.01
N ILE A 148 8.62 -16.04 18.28
CA ILE A 148 8.48 -17.48 18.58
C ILE A 148 9.10 -17.80 19.95
N GLU A 149 10.30 -17.29 20.23
CA GLU A 149 10.97 -17.45 21.54
C GLU A 149 10.17 -16.82 22.69
N ALA A 150 9.39 -15.78 22.41
CA ALA A 150 8.48 -15.15 23.36
C ALA A 150 7.17 -15.94 23.56
N GLY A 151 7.01 -17.10 22.90
CA GLY A 151 5.87 -18.01 23.06
C GLY A 151 4.73 -17.81 22.08
N TYR A 152 4.91 -17.01 21.02
CA TYR A 152 3.89 -16.79 19.99
C TYR A 152 4.02 -17.79 18.84
N GLU A 153 2.90 -18.19 18.26
CA GLU A 153 2.84 -18.99 17.05
C GLU A 153 2.47 -18.12 15.85
N LEU A 154 3.15 -18.28 14.71
CA LEU A 154 2.89 -17.51 13.49
C LEU A 154 2.33 -18.40 12.38
N ASN A 155 1.19 -18.01 11.84
CA ASN A 155 0.44 -18.79 10.86
C ASN A 155 0.08 -17.95 9.62
N THR A 156 -0.28 -18.64 8.53
CA THR A 156 -0.70 -18.01 7.27
C THR A 156 -1.88 -18.76 6.68
N ILE A 157 -2.88 -17.99 6.25
CA ILE A 157 -4.08 -18.44 5.55
C ILE A 157 -3.96 -17.91 4.12
N SER A 158 -3.89 -18.82 3.15
CA SER A 158 -3.79 -18.49 1.72
C SER A 158 -4.85 -19.21 0.88
N ALA A 159 -5.83 -19.82 1.55
CA ALA A 159 -6.97 -20.48 0.95
C ALA A 159 -8.21 -20.17 1.80
N PRO A 160 -9.42 -20.21 1.21
CA PRO A 160 -10.65 -20.03 1.97
C PRO A 160 -10.75 -20.97 3.16
N ILE A 161 -11.08 -20.42 4.33
CA ILE A 161 -11.29 -21.19 5.55
C ILE A 161 -12.77 -21.17 5.95
N SER A 162 -13.23 -22.27 6.57
CA SER A 162 -14.57 -22.39 7.14
C SER A 162 -14.54 -22.53 8.67
N ASP A 163 -13.40 -22.26 9.30
CA ASP A 163 -13.25 -22.30 10.76
C ASP A 163 -13.90 -21.05 11.37
N THR A 164 -15.14 -21.21 11.83
CA THR A 164 -15.95 -20.13 12.41
C THR A 164 -15.33 -19.55 13.68
N SER A 165 -14.55 -20.32 14.45
CA SER A 165 -13.87 -19.82 15.64
C SER A 165 -12.74 -18.88 15.26
N LEU A 166 -11.91 -19.26 14.29
CA LEU A 166 -10.81 -18.44 13.80
C LEU A 166 -11.32 -17.15 13.14
N VAL A 167 -12.36 -17.26 12.30
CA VAL A 167 -13.02 -16.11 11.69
C VAL A 167 -13.52 -15.13 12.75
N SER A 168 -14.19 -15.63 13.81
CA SER A 168 -14.69 -14.78 14.90
C SER A 168 -13.55 -14.05 15.64
N GLN A 169 -12.43 -14.72 15.89
CA GLN A 169 -11.26 -14.11 16.54
C GLN A 169 -10.61 -13.04 15.66
N LEU A 170 -10.53 -13.27 14.34
CA LEU A 170 -10.03 -12.28 13.39
C LEU A 170 -10.95 -11.07 13.30
N ALA A 171 -12.27 -11.28 13.30
CA ALA A 171 -13.27 -10.21 13.32
C ALA A 171 -13.13 -9.33 14.58
N GLU A 172 -12.86 -9.91 15.74
CA GLU A 172 -12.57 -9.14 16.96
C GLU A 172 -11.35 -8.23 16.78
N ILE A 173 -10.27 -8.74 16.18
CA ILE A 173 -9.05 -7.97 15.93
C ILE A 173 -9.29 -6.80 14.95
N TYR A 174 -10.02 -7.06 13.86
CA TYR A 174 -10.28 -6.06 12.81
C TYR A 174 -11.39 -5.07 13.15
N SER A 175 -12.20 -5.33 14.19
CA SER A 175 -13.25 -4.41 14.67
C SER A 175 -12.73 -2.99 14.97
N ARG A 176 -11.43 -2.84 15.28
CA ARG A 176 -10.78 -1.54 15.47
C ARG A 176 -10.74 -0.65 14.21
N PHE A 177 -10.97 -1.23 13.04
CA PHE A 177 -11.10 -0.54 11.76
C PHE A 177 -12.57 -0.45 11.30
N ASP A 178 -13.51 -0.65 12.23
CA ASP A 178 -14.96 -0.73 11.99
C ASP A 178 -15.36 -1.85 11.02
N TRP A 179 -14.57 -2.94 10.94
CA TRP A 179 -14.90 -4.10 10.11
C TRP A 179 -15.88 -5.02 10.81
N THR A 180 -16.91 -5.44 10.08
CA THR A 180 -17.92 -6.41 10.54
C THR A 180 -17.43 -7.84 10.35
N LEU A 181 -18.08 -8.80 11.02
CA LEU A 181 -17.84 -10.22 10.82
C LEU A 181 -18.01 -10.62 9.34
N GLU A 182 -19.08 -10.15 8.70
CA GLU A 182 -19.38 -10.42 7.29
C GLU A 182 -18.27 -9.90 6.36
N GLN A 183 -17.73 -8.71 6.62
CA GLN A 183 -16.60 -8.17 5.86
C GLN A 183 -15.32 -9.01 6.04
N VAL A 184 -15.07 -9.50 7.26
CA VAL A 184 -13.92 -10.39 7.51
C VAL A 184 -14.11 -11.75 6.85
N GLU A 185 -15.33 -12.29 6.84
CA GLU A 185 -15.67 -13.51 6.08
C GLU A 185 -15.45 -13.32 4.58
N GLU A 186 -15.88 -12.20 4.01
CA GLU A 186 -15.64 -11.86 2.60
C GLU A 186 -14.13 -11.81 2.30
N ILE A 187 -13.35 -11.16 3.16
CA ILE A 187 -11.89 -11.07 3.03
C ILE A 187 -11.23 -12.46 3.08
N LEU A 188 -11.66 -13.32 4.01
CA LEU A 188 -11.09 -14.65 4.21
C LEU A 188 -11.52 -15.66 3.14
N THR A 189 -12.62 -15.40 2.44
CA THR A 189 -13.12 -16.23 1.33
C THR A 189 -12.63 -15.74 -0.03
N ASN A 190 -12.12 -14.50 -0.12
CA ASN A 190 -11.57 -13.96 -1.35
C ASN A 190 -10.25 -14.67 -1.73
N PRO A 191 -10.19 -15.31 -2.91
CA PRO A 191 -9.02 -16.07 -3.34
C PRO A 191 -7.81 -15.20 -3.68
N ASN A 192 -7.94 -13.87 -3.74
CA ASN A 192 -6.83 -12.94 -3.95
C ASN A 192 -6.21 -12.46 -2.62
N ASN A 193 -6.77 -12.87 -1.49
CA ASN A 193 -6.27 -12.46 -0.19
C ASN A 193 -5.41 -13.57 0.43
N PHE A 194 -4.40 -13.15 1.18
CA PHE A 194 -3.77 -13.99 2.18
C PHE A 194 -3.70 -13.25 3.50
N LEU A 195 -3.83 -13.98 4.60
CA LEU A 195 -3.77 -13.43 5.93
C LEU A 195 -2.64 -14.09 6.71
N THR A 196 -1.93 -13.31 7.49
CA THR A 196 -0.92 -13.78 8.43
C THR A 196 -1.35 -13.39 9.82
N TYR A 197 -1.15 -14.27 10.79
CA TYR A 197 -1.56 -13.99 12.16
C TYR A 197 -0.61 -14.60 13.18
N ALA A 198 -0.59 -13.99 14.37
CA ALA A 198 0.07 -14.49 15.55
C ALA A 198 -0.96 -14.97 16.56
N SER A 199 -0.74 -16.15 17.15
CA SER A 199 -1.51 -16.69 18.27
C SER A 199 -0.67 -16.82 19.54
N PHE A 200 -1.32 -16.66 20.69
CA PHE A 200 -0.75 -16.88 22.01
C PHE A 200 -1.78 -17.63 22.86
N GLU A 201 -1.39 -18.75 23.47
CA GLU A 201 -2.29 -19.59 24.28
C GLU A 201 -3.61 -19.96 23.57
N GLY A 202 -3.54 -20.22 22.25
CA GLY A 202 -4.70 -20.61 21.43
C GLY A 202 -5.61 -19.47 20.97
N ARG A 203 -5.29 -18.21 21.32
CA ARG A 203 -6.03 -17.02 20.85
C ARG A 203 -5.24 -16.24 19.81
N VAL A 204 -5.88 -15.75 18.75
CA VAL A 204 -5.26 -14.80 17.83
C VAL A 204 -5.09 -13.45 18.51
N VAL A 205 -3.87 -12.91 18.46
CA VAL A 205 -3.49 -11.65 19.14
C VAL A 205 -2.95 -10.59 18.17
N SER A 206 -2.61 -10.98 16.94
CA SER A 206 -2.28 -10.04 15.88
C SER A 206 -2.58 -10.63 14.51
N ALA A 207 -3.02 -9.81 13.56
CA ALA A 207 -3.31 -10.24 12.20
C ALA A 207 -2.97 -9.15 11.18
N GLY A 208 -2.47 -9.54 10.01
CA GLY A 208 -2.14 -8.68 8.87
C GLY A 208 -2.61 -9.31 7.58
N LEU A 209 -3.18 -8.50 6.70
CA LEU A 209 -3.76 -8.92 5.42
C LEU A 209 -2.85 -8.45 4.27
N GLY A 210 -2.70 -9.31 3.27
CA GLY A 210 -2.18 -8.92 1.98
C GLY A 210 -3.19 -9.21 0.87
N GLU A 211 -3.43 -8.21 0.02
CA GLU A 211 -4.38 -8.27 -1.09
C GLU A 211 -3.61 -8.31 -2.42
N PHE A 212 -3.86 -9.34 -3.22
CA PHE A 212 -3.33 -9.48 -4.56
C PHE A 212 -4.16 -8.75 -5.59
N ASN A 213 -3.46 -8.02 -6.44
CA ASN A 213 -4.06 -7.28 -7.52
C ASN A 213 -3.28 -7.49 -8.81
N LYS A 214 -4.04 -7.64 -9.90
CA LYS A 214 -3.52 -7.79 -11.26
C LYS A 214 -3.96 -6.58 -12.07
N ILE A 215 -2.98 -5.78 -12.50
CA ILE A 215 -3.22 -4.61 -13.34
C ILE A 215 -2.75 -4.94 -14.75
N THR A 216 -3.68 -5.01 -15.70
CA THR A 216 -3.38 -5.18 -17.12
C THR A 216 -3.22 -3.81 -17.74
N ILE A 217 -2.11 -3.58 -18.47
CA ILE A 217 -1.80 -2.30 -19.11
C ILE A 217 -1.82 -2.49 -20.63
N GLY A 218 -2.54 -1.61 -21.33
CA GLY A 218 -2.73 -1.70 -22.77
C GLY A 218 -4.05 -2.37 -23.19
N ASP A 219 -4.26 -2.44 -24.50
CA ASP A 219 -5.39 -3.16 -25.11
C ASP A 219 -4.96 -4.59 -25.49
N GLU A 220 -5.93 -5.52 -25.50
CA GLU A 220 -5.91 -7.02 -25.54
C GLU A 220 -4.86 -7.77 -26.40
N LYS A 221 -3.97 -7.10 -27.14
CA LYS A 221 -2.98 -7.70 -28.06
C LYS A 221 -1.56 -7.71 -27.52
N ASP A 222 -1.21 -6.81 -26.59
CA ASP A 222 0.13 -6.70 -25.96
C ASP A 222 0.01 -6.41 -24.45
N ASP A 223 -0.82 -7.20 -23.75
CA ASP A 223 -1.15 -6.99 -22.34
C ASP A 223 0.06 -7.20 -21.41
N LEU A 224 0.64 -6.09 -20.94
CA LEU A 224 1.60 -6.12 -19.84
C LEU A 224 0.82 -6.24 -18.53
N THR A 225 1.07 -7.31 -17.79
CA THR A 225 0.46 -7.50 -16.47
C THR A 225 1.43 -7.10 -15.38
N LEU A 226 1.02 -6.17 -14.52
CA LEU A 226 1.67 -5.92 -13.23
C LEU A 226 0.94 -6.69 -12.12
N LYS A 227 1.67 -7.59 -11.44
CA LYS A 227 1.20 -8.42 -10.33
C LYS A 227 1.67 -7.81 -9.01
N ILE A 228 0.77 -7.15 -8.27
CA ILE A 228 1.14 -6.48 -7.01
C ILE A 228 0.42 -7.05 -5.81
N ILE A 229 1.09 -6.96 -4.66
CA ILE A 229 0.51 -7.23 -3.35
C ILE A 229 0.52 -5.94 -2.56
N GLU A 230 -0.64 -5.57 -2.04
CA GLU A 230 -0.73 -4.56 -1.01
C GLU A 230 -0.79 -5.21 0.36
N LEU A 231 0.09 -4.80 1.27
CA LEU A 231 0.01 -5.12 2.69
C LEU A 231 -0.80 -4.06 3.40
N THR A 232 -1.93 -4.46 3.99
CA THR A 232 -2.69 -3.56 4.87
C THR A 232 -2.06 -3.48 6.24
N GLU A 233 -2.46 -2.49 7.04
CA GLU A 233 -2.00 -2.40 8.42
C GLU A 233 -2.42 -3.64 9.22
N ALA A 234 -1.45 -4.27 9.89
CA ALA A 234 -1.73 -5.30 10.86
C ALA A 234 -2.30 -4.72 12.14
N ALA A 235 -3.24 -5.43 12.74
CA ALA A 235 -3.81 -5.11 14.05
C ALA A 235 -3.21 -6.00 15.12
N THR A 236 -2.94 -5.44 16.30
CA THR A 236 -2.45 -6.16 17.47
C THR A 236 -3.29 -5.77 18.69
N VAL A 237 -3.74 -6.78 19.43
CA VAL A 237 -4.48 -6.62 20.69
C VAL A 237 -3.61 -5.86 21.71
N THR A 238 -4.21 -4.95 22.47
CA THR A 238 -3.51 -3.94 23.29
C THR A 238 -2.48 -4.53 24.25
N GLU A 239 -2.79 -5.62 24.94
CA GLU A 239 -1.91 -6.28 25.91
C GLU A 239 -0.64 -6.86 25.28
N HIS A 240 -0.67 -7.11 23.96
CA HIS A 240 0.45 -7.69 23.21
C HIS A 240 1.19 -6.65 22.34
N GLN A 241 0.83 -5.37 22.43
CA GLN A 241 1.53 -4.30 21.71
C GLN A 241 2.96 -4.11 22.25
N GLY A 242 3.85 -3.60 21.38
CA GLY A 242 5.27 -3.42 21.72
C GLY A 242 6.13 -4.69 21.68
N GLN A 243 5.53 -5.86 21.48
CA GLN A 243 6.24 -7.15 21.43
C GLN A 243 6.84 -7.49 20.05
N GLY A 244 6.67 -6.61 19.06
CA GLY A 244 7.18 -6.82 17.69
C GLY A 244 6.27 -7.67 16.79
N LEU A 245 5.06 -8.02 17.26
CA LEU A 245 4.11 -8.87 16.52
C LEU A 245 3.72 -8.30 15.15
N TYR A 246 3.47 -6.99 15.06
CA TYR A 246 3.18 -6.34 13.77
C TYR A 246 4.26 -6.66 12.73
N SER A 247 5.53 -6.44 13.11
CA SER A 247 6.67 -6.68 12.21
C SER A 247 6.78 -8.16 11.86
N ALA A 248 6.57 -9.06 12.82
CA ALA A 248 6.70 -10.50 12.61
C ALA A 248 5.58 -11.08 11.73
N VAL A 249 4.34 -10.67 11.95
CA VAL A 249 3.18 -11.07 11.13
C VAL A 249 3.39 -10.64 9.67
N ALA A 250 3.69 -9.37 9.43
CA ALA A 250 3.95 -8.90 8.08
C ALA A 250 5.21 -9.54 7.46
N THR A 251 6.26 -9.80 8.25
CA THR A 251 7.48 -10.51 7.78
C THR A 251 7.17 -11.95 7.39
N LYS A 252 6.36 -12.66 8.17
CA LYS A 252 5.88 -14.01 7.84
C LYS A 252 5.18 -14.01 6.49
N GLY A 253 4.31 -13.04 6.23
CA GLY A 253 3.68 -12.84 4.92
C GLY A 253 4.67 -12.68 3.80
N LEU A 254 5.63 -11.76 3.94
CA LEU A 254 6.70 -11.55 2.96
C LEU A 254 7.49 -12.84 2.66
N VAL A 255 7.81 -13.63 3.69
CA VAL A 255 8.51 -14.91 3.54
C VAL A 255 7.66 -15.93 2.78
N GLU A 256 6.36 -16.04 3.06
CA GLU A 256 5.47 -16.96 2.33
C GLU A 256 5.26 -16.54 0.87
N LEU A 257 5.20 -15.22 0.60
CA LEU A 257 5.16 -14.69 -0.76
C LEU A 257 6.43 -15.05 -1.54
N ALA A 258 7.60 -14.86 -0.94
CA ALA A 258 8.89 -15.16 -1.57
C ALA A 258 9.07 -16.67 -1.86
N LYS A 259 8.52 -17.53 -1.00
CA LYS A 259 8.55 -19.00 -1.18
C LYS A 259 7.57 -19.49 -2.24
N GLY A 260 6.64 -18.65 -2.71
CA GLY A 260 5.57 -19.08 -3.61
C GLY A 260 4.55 -20.00 -2.94
N SER A 261 4.42 -19.94 -1.62
CA SER A 261 3.45 -20.75 -0.85
C SER A 261 2.00 -20.26 -1.04
N VAL A 262 1.82 -19.07 -1.63
CA VAL A 262 0.52 -18.45 -1.86
C VAL A 262 0.01 -18.83 -3.27
N PRO A 263 -1.13 -19.55 -3.40
CA PRO A 263 -1.51 -20.25 -4.63
C PRO A 263 -1.63 -19.39 -5.90
N PHE A 264 -2.05 -18.14 -5.77
CA PHE A 264 -2.28 -17.22 -6.89
C PHE A 264 -1.00 -16.51 -7.39
N ILE A 265 0.17 -16.81 -6.79
CA ILE A 265 1.45 -16.14 -7.08
C ILE A 265 2.49 -17.13 -7.62
N LYS A 266 2.05 -18.18 -8.33
CA LYS A 266 2.93 -19.25 -8.81
C LYS A 266 4.11 -18.76 -9.66
N ASP A 267 3.97 -17.65 -10.37
CA ASP A 267 5.05 -17.04 -11.18
C ASP A 267 5.74 -15.85 -10.47
N GLY A 268 5.52 -15.68 -9.16
CA GLY A 268 6.04 -14.57 -8.38
C GLY A 268 5.20 -13.29 -8.46
N VAL A 269 5.42 -12.41 -7.49
CA VAL A 269 4.86 -11.06 -7.40
C VAL A 269 5.87 -10.08 -8.00
N ASP A 270 5.42 -9.05 -8.71
CA ASP A 270 6.29 -8.01 -9.26
C ASP A 270 6.67 -6.98 -8.17
N LEU A 271 5.70 -6.59 -7.36
CA LEU A 271 5.84 -5.57 -6.32
C LEU A 271 5.02 -5.93 -5.09
N VAL A 272 5.62 -5.82 -3.91
CA VAL A 272 4.88 -5.78 -2.64
C VAL A 272 4.99 -4.37 -2.09
N TYR A 273 3.86 -3.74 -1.75
CA TYR A 273 3.86 -2.39 -1.17
C TYR A 273 2.85 -2.26 -0.04
N GLY A 274 2.92 -1.18 0.72
CA GLY A 274 1.87 -0.77 1.65
C GLY A 274 1.98 0.72 1.92
N GLU A 275 0.87 1.36 2.25
CA GLU A 275 0.79 2.80 2.53
C GLU A 275 0.83 3.02 4.05
N CYS A 276 2.03 3.24 4.59
CA CYS A 276 2.24 3.32 6.03
C CYS A 276 1.67 4.61 6.63
N ASN A 277 0.87 4.53 7.70
CA ASN A 277 0.47 5.74 8.43
C ASN A 277 1.69 6.49 8.99
N GLY A 278 1.88 7.74 8.54
CA GLY A 278 3.01 8.59 8.94
C GLY A 278 3.04 8.94 10.42
N HIS A 279 1.91 8.91 11.11
CA HIS A 279 1.85 9.11 12.57
C HIS A 279 2.26 7.87 13.37
N ASN A 280 2.30 6.69 12.74
CA ASN A 280 2.61 5.45 13.44
C ASN A 280 4.08 5.06 13.25
N GLN A 281 4.92 5.49 14.19
CA GLN A 281 6.34 5.14 14.23
C GLN A 281 6.60 3.62 14.16
N GLY A 282 5.72 2.81 14.76
CA GLY A 282 5.85 1.35 14.78
C GLY A 282 5.77 0.76 13.37
N VAL A 283 4.79 1.21 12.59
CA VAL A 283 4.56 0.79 11.20
C VAL A 283 5.74 1.18 10.31
N LEU A 284 6.23 2.43 10.44
CA LEU A 284 7.37 2.90 9.65
C LEU A 284 8.67 2.17 9.99
N LYS A 285 8.92 1.90 11.29
CA LYS A 285 10.06 1.08 11.73
C LYS A 285 9.95 -0.36 11.21
N ALA A 286 8.76 -0.95 11.26
CA ALA A 286 8.51 -2.28 10.73
C ALA A 286 8.83 -2.36 9.23
N ALA A 287 8.39 -1.37 8.44
CA ALA A 287 8.70 -1.29 7.02
C ALA A 287 10.21 -1.34 6.74
N ARG A 288 11.00 -0.57 7.51
CA ARG A 288 12.46 -0.55 7.35
C ARG A 288 13.14 -1.83 7.81
N TYR A 289 12.70 -2.42 8.91
CA TYR A 289 13.22 -3.73 9.33
C TYR A 289 12.97 -4.81 8.27
N GLN A 290 11.84 -4.75 7.59
CA GLN A 290 11.48 -5.63 6.47
C GLN A 290 12.23 -5.34 5.15
N GLY A 291 13.15 -4.37 5.15
CA GLY A 291 13.89 -4.00 3.94
C GLY A 291 13.09 -3.18 2.92
N ARG A 292 11.89 -2.72 3.27
CA ARG A 292 11.08 -1.87 2.36
C ARG A 292 11.76 -0.51 2.15
N THR A 293 11.71 -0.04 0.91
CA THR A 293 12.14 1.31 0.53
C THR A 293 10.93 2.24 0.56
N PHE A 294 11.05 3.41 1.19
CA PHE A 294 10.00 4.43 1.12
C PHE A 294 10.03 5.15 -0.22
N ALA A 295 8.85 5.50 -0.76
CA ALA A 295 8.74 6.26 -2.00
C ALA A 295 9.42 7.64 -1.93
N ALA A 296 9.50 8.24 -0.75
CA ALA A 296 10.27 9.46 -0.51
C ALA A 296 11.77 9.30 -0.85
N GLU A 297 12.35 8.15 -0.51
CA GLU A 297 13.76 7.83 -0.84
C GLU A 297 13.94 7.65 -2.35
N ALA A 298 12.97 7.01 -3.01
CA ALA A 298 13.00 6.82 -4.45
C ALA A 298 12.90 8.16 -5.19
N ALA A 299 11.96 9.03 -4.80
CA ALA A 299 11.82 10.36 -5.35
C ALA A 299 13.12 11.18 -5.22
N GLN A 300 13.75 11.14 -4.03
CA GLN A 300 15.03 11.82 -3.80
C GLN A 300 16.14 11.27 -4.70
N LYS A 301 16.28 9.95 -4.83
CA LYS A 301 17.28 9.31 -5.71
C LYS A 301 17.07 9.70 -7.18
N MET A 302 15.82 9.80 -7.61
CA MET A 302 15.43 10.23 -8.95
C MET A 302 15.45 11.76 -9.14
N LYS A 303 15.77 12.53 -8.09
CA LYS A 303 15.77 14.00 -8.07
C LYS A 303 14.43 14.61 -8.48
N LEU A 304 13.32 13.97 -8.10
CA LEU A 304 11.97 14.43 -8.34
C LEU A 304 11.50 15.35 -7.20
N PRO A 305 10.53 16.25 -7.45
CA PRO A 305 10.07 17.20 -6.46
C PRO A 305 9.11 16.60 -5.41
N PHE A 306 8.90 15.28 -5.44
CA PHE A 306 7.91 14.62 -4.60
C PHE A 306 8.45 14.44 -3.19
N ASN A 307 7.59 14.68 -2.19
CA ASN A 307 7.91 14.40 -0.79
C ASN A 307 7.71 12.92 -0.41
N GLY A 308 7.08 12.12 -1.29
CA GLY A 308 6.77 10.71 -1.03
C GLY A 308 5.64 10.49 -0.02
N LEU A 309 4.82 11.52 0.24
CA LEU A 309 3.69 11.50 1.16
C LEU A 309 2.37 11.61 0.39
N LEU A 310 1.45 10.69 0.66
CA LEU A 310 0.06 10.79 0.22
C LEU A 310 -0.70 11.58 1.29
N LEU A 311 -0.91 12.88 1.05
CA LEU A 311 -1.47 13.79 2.05
C LEU A 311 -2.96 13.55 2.26
N GLN A 312 -3.39 13.47 3.53
CA GLN A 312 -4.79 13.35 3.93
C GLN A 312 -5.54 12.23 3.18
N HIS A 313 -4.93 11.04 3.06
CA HIS A 313 -5.37 9.98 2.16
C HIS A 313 -6.65 9.26 2.63
N VAL A 314 -6.67 8.70 3.84
CA VAL A 314 -7.81 7.95 4.41
C VAL A 314 -7.89 8.13 5.92
N PRO A 315 -9.06 8.00 6.56
CA PRO A 315 -9.15 7.91 8.01
C PRO A 315 -8.59 6.56 8.47
N ILE A 316 -7.89 6.58 9.61
CA ILE A 316 -7.30 5.42 10.29
C ILE A 316 -7.42 5.76 11.77
N PHE A 317 -8.09 4.90 12.52
CA PHE A 317 -8.32 5.09 13.94
C PHE A 317 -7.14 4.55 14.76
N GLY A 318 -6.81 5.23 15.87
CA GLY A 318 -5.86 4.73 16.88
C GLY A 318 -4.50 5.45 16.96
N SER A 319 -4.13 6.30 16.00
CA SER A 319 -3.00 7.23 16.15
C SER A 319 -3.49 8.59 16.64
N SER A 320 -2.81 9.20 17.61
CA SER A 320 -3.09 10.59 18.01
C SER A 320 -2.68 11.53 16.87
N LYS A 321 -3.65 12.28 16.34
CA LYS A 321 -3.49 13.26 15.27
C LYS A 321 -4.61 14.31 15.37
N ILE A 322 -4.43 15.43 14.71
CA ILE A 322 -5.38 16.56 14.70
C ILE A 322 -6.35 16.44 13.52
N SER A 323 -5.84 16.08 12.34
CA SER A 323 -6.57 16.04 11.08
C SER A 323 -7.45 14.79 10.95
N GLU A 324 -8.56 14.92 10.25
CA GLU A 324 -9.50 13.82 10.00
C GLU A 324 -8.85 12.65 9.25
N TYR A 325 -8.04 12.95 8.23
CA TYR A 325 -7.39 11.94 7.38
C TYR A 325 -5.90 11.78 7.75
N ASN A 326 -5.28 10.69 7.31
CA ASN A 326 -3.86 10.40 7.61
C ASN A 326 -2.99 10.73 6.41
N ASN A 327 -1.77 11.21 6.68
CA ASN A 327 -0.71 11.26 5.68
C ASN A 327 -0.04 9.89 5.61
N LEU A 328 0.02 9.28 4.43
CA LEU A 328 0.61 7.95 4.26
C LEU A 328 1.94 8.00 3.53
N LEU A 329 2.85 7.09 3.89
CA LEU A 329 4.14 6.90 3.22
C LEU A 329 4.14 5.54 2.52
N PRO A 330 4.04 5.50 1.18
CA PRO A 330 4.20 4.26 0.45
C PRO A 330 5.59 3.66 0.69
N ALA A 331 5.64 2.38 1.03
CA ALA A 331 6.86 1.61 1.22
C ALA A 331 6.76 0.28 0.49
N PHE A 332 7.83 -0.13 -0.20
CA PHE A 332 7.76 -1.24 -1.16
C PHE A 332 9.00 -2.15 -1.19
N LEU A 333 8.81 -3.34 -1.76
CA LEU A 333 9.82 -4.31 -2.17
C LEU A 333 9.52 -4.75 -3.61
N SER A 334 10.48 -4.62 -4.51
CA SER A 334 10.44 -5.32 -5.79
C SER A 334 10.66 -6.83 -5.60
N ARG A 335 10.30 -7.64 -6.59
CA ARG A 335 10.53 -9.09 -6.59
C ARG A 335 11.96 -9.46 -6.16
N ALA A 336 12.96 -8.80 -6.73
CA ALA A 336 14.37 -9.05 -6.40
C ALA A 336 14.65 -8.82 -4.91
N THR A 337 14.24 -7.67 -4.37
CA THR A 337 14.46 -7.32 -2.96
C THR A 337 13.65 -8.17 -1.99
N LEU A 338 12.44 -8.59 -2.36
CA LEU A 338 11.63 -9.54 -1.59
C LEU A 338 12.35 -10.88 -1.44
N ASN A 339 12.88 -11.41 -2.54
CA ASN A 339 13.60 -12.68 -2.56
C ASN A 339 14.94 -12.62 -1.83
N GLU A 340 15.59 -11.46 -1.78
CA GLU A 340 16.79 -11.25 -0.97
C GLU A 340 16.44 -11.20 0.52
N PHE A 341 15.43 -10.41 0.89
CA PHE A 341 14.96 -10.28 2.27
C PHE A 341 14.57 -11.64 2.88
N ALA A 342 13.83 -12.47 2.13
CA ALA A 342 13.35 -13.76 2.61
C ALA A 342 14.45 -14.84 2.75
N LYS A 343 15.67 -14.60 2.24
CA LYS A 343 16.83 -15.51 2.41
C LYS A 343 17.56 -15.32 3.74
N GLY A 344 17.44 -14.14 4.36
CA GLY A 344 18.11 -13.79 5.62
C GLY A 344 17.32 -14.21 6.84
#